data_AF-A0A7Y6M4L7-F1
#
_entry.id   AF-A0A7Y6M4L7-F1
#
_cell.length_a   1.000
_cell.length_b   1.000
_cell.length_c   1.000
_cell.angle_alpha   90.00
_cell.angle_beta   90.00
_cell.angle_gamma   90.00
#
_symmetry.space_group_name_H-M   'P 1'
#
loop_
_entity.id
_entity.type
_entity.pdbx_description
1 polymer ?
#
loop_
_entity_poly.entity_id
_entity_poly.type
_entity_poly.pdbx_seq_one_letter_code
_entity_poly.pdbx_strand_id
1 'polypeptide(L)'
;MIRGTATRSGCGDRTRLRVRITKVTPGLDRVVKSGSRVLANGTITAGLRCVRTPARYYVLAVEESGRTSRSRTVGLSCARVTPPTTGGASTVEDAVVALTNKARAGNGCRPLTHDPKLHLAAERHSAAMVAQGFFDHTAPDGTDPGDRIRAAGFTPIRTWGENIAMGQRTAAQVVQGWLDSPGHRANIMNCSFTHIGVGHAAKGPYWTQDFAAH
;
A
#
# COMPACT_ATOMS: atom_id res chain seq x y z
N MET A 1 9.29 -9.33 -11.22
CA MET A 1 9.67 -10.75 -11.49
C MET A 1 9.28 -11.55 -10.25
N ILE A 2 8.61 -12.69 -10.40
CA ILE A 2 8.26 -13.57 -9.26
C ILE A 2 9.49 -14.43 -8.95
N ARG A 3 9.88 -14.54 -7.68
CA ARG A 3 10.98 -15.38 -7.23
C ARG A 3 10.45 -16.44 -6.25
N GLY A 4 10.79 -17.70 -6.50
CA GLY A 4 10.54 -18.80 -5.58
C GLY A 4 11.85 -19.37 -5.09
N THR A 5 12.04 -19.43 -3.78
CA THR A 5 13.31 -19.81 -3.16
C THR A 5 13.12 -21.06 -2.30
N ALA A 6 14.07 -21.99 -2.39
CA ALA A 6 14.18 -23.15 -1.52
C ALA A 6 15.57 -23.19 -0.89
N THR A 7 15.64 -23.50 0.40
CA THR A 7 16.90 -23.62 1.15
C THR A 7 17.00 -25.03 1.73
N ARG A 8 18.18 -25.62 1.63
CA ARG A 8 18.56 -26.86 2.30
C ARG A 8 19.70 -26.57 3.26
N SER A 9 19.57 -27.02 4.50
CA SER A 9 20.51 -26.76 5.58
C SER A 9 20.59 -27.95 6.52
N GLY A 10 21.76 -28.18 7.12
CA GLY A 10 21.99 -29.25 8.09
C GLY A 10 22.18 -30.63 7.47
N CYS A 11 22.56 -30.72 6.18
CA CYS A 11 22.77 -31.99 5.50
C CYS A 11 24.24 -32.17 5.08
N GLY A 12 24.80 -33.36 5.31
CA GLY A 12 26.19 -33.69 4.93
C GLY A 12 26.33 -34.25 3.51
N ASP A 13 25.28 -34.89 3.00
CA ASP A 13 25.21 -35.50 1.68
C ASP A 13 24.84 -34.45 0.61
N ARG A 14 25.32 -34.63 -0.63
CA ARG A 14 24.92 -33.79 -1.76
C ARG A 14 23.76 -34.46 -2.50
N THR A 15 22.63 -33.75 -2.61
CA THR A 15 21.47 -34.25 -3.36
C THR A 15 20.95 -33.18 -4.32
N ARG A 16 20.20 -33.60 -5.35
CA ARG A 16 19.51 -32.67 -6.23
C ARG A 16 18.31 -32.06 -5.51
N LEU A 17 18.41 -30.78 -5.17
CA LEU A 17 17.26 -29.98 -4.74
C LEU A 17 16.62 -29.31 -5.95
N ARG A 18 15.30 -29.49 -6.10
CA ARG A 18 14.49 -28.84 -7.13
C ARG A 18 13.50 -27.88 -6.46
N VAL A 19 13.48 -26.64 -6.92
CA VAL A 19 12.45 -25.65 -6.58
C VAL A 19 11.47 -25.53 -7.73
N ARG A 20 10.17 -25.57 -7.42
CA ARG A 20 9.07 -25.42 -8.37
C ARG A 20 8.18 -24.27 -7.93
N ILE A 21 7.96 -23.31 -8.82
CA ILE A 21 6.90 -22.31 -8.67
C ILE A 21 5.66 -22.92 -9.33
N THR A 22 4.61 -23.10 -8.54
CA THR A 22 3.38 -23.76 -8.96
C THR A 22 2.23 -22.76 -8.92
N LYS A 23 1.49 -22.67 -10.02
CA LYS A 23 0.27 -21.88 -10.15
C LYS A 23 -0.92 -22.73 -9.71
N VAL A 24 -1.73 -22.18 -8.82
CA VAL A 24 -3.00 -22.79 -8.41
C VAL A 24 -4.02 -22.59 -9.52
N THR A 25 -4.62 -23.68 -9.99
CA THR A 25 -5.61 -23.71 -11.07
C THR A 25 -6.82 -24.54 -10.65
N PRO A 26 -8.04 -24.24 -11.15
CA PRO A 26 -9.17 -25.15 -10.95
C PRO A 26 -8.81 -26.54 -11.51
N GLY A 27 -8.79 -27.55 -10.65
CA GLY A 27 -8.28 -28.88 -10.96
C GLY A 27 -6.84 -29.08 -10.47
N LEU A 28 -5.96 -29.58 -11.35
CA LEU A 28 -4.58 -29.89 -10.99
C LEU A 28 -3.69 -28.65 -11.03
N ASP A 29 -2.96 -28.43 -9.94
CA ASP A 29 -1.95 -27.38 -9.82
C ASP A 29 -0.86 -27.52 -10.88
N ARG A 30 -0.51 -26.41 -11.55
CA ARG A 30 0.42 -26.42 -12.69
C ARG A 30 1.78 -25.83 -12.32
N VAL A 31 2.86 -26.59 -12.48
CA VAL A 31 4.22 -26.07 -12.36
C VAL A 31 4.50 -25.10 -13.52
N VAL A 32 4.78 -23.84 -13.21
CA VAL A 32 5.01 -22.78 -14.21
C VAL A 32 6.48 -22.42 -14.37
N LYS A 33 7.30 -22.69 -13.35
CA LYS A 33 8.74 -22.53 -13.43
C LYS A 33 9.42 -23.50 -12.48
N SER A 34 10.59 -23.99 -12.85
CA SER A 34 11.42 -24.79 -11.97
C SER A 34 12.89 -24.42 -12.11
N GLY A 35 13.66 -24.78 -11.08
CA GLY A 35 15.12 -24.80 -11.09
C GLY A 35 15.59 -25.97 -10.26
N SER A 36 16.78 -26.52 -10.56
CA SER A 36 17.39 -27.55 -9.71
C SER A 36 18.89 -27.38 -9.60
N ARG A 37 19.47 -27.75 -8.47
CA ARG A 37 20.91 -27.75 -8.23
C ARG A 37 21.27 -28.90 -7.30
N VAL A 38 22.41 -29.54 -7.54
CA VAL A 38 22.99 -30.52 -6.60
C VAL A 38 23.80 -29.77 -5.56
N LEU A 39 23.43 -29.90 -4.29
CA LEU A 39 24.06 -29.20 -3.18
C LEU A 39 23.97 -29.99 -1.88
N ALA A 40 24.95 -29.82 -0.99
CA ALA A 40 24.85 -30.28 0.39
C ALA A 40 24.02 -29.29 1.21
N ASN A 41 24.46 -28.04 1.26
CA ASN A 41 23.72 -26.95 1.90
C ASN A 41 23.67 -25.75 0.96
N GLY A 42 22.63 -24.95 1.07
CA GLY A 42 22.48 -23.71 0.31
C GLY A 42 21.09 -23.51 -0.26
N THR A 43 20.99 -22.47 -1.09
CA THR A 43 19.73 -21.93 -1.58
C THR A 43 19.66 -22.00 -3.11
N ILE A 44 18.48 -22.31 -3.61
CA ILE A 44 18.14 -22.22 -5.03
C ILE A 44 16.92 -21.32 -5.23
N THR A 45 17.00 -20.45 -6.23
CA THR A 45 15.92 -19.55 -6.61
C THR A 45 15.51 -19.80 -8.06
N ALA A 46 14.22 -19.99 -8.29
CA ALA A 46 13.63 -19.92 -9.63
C ALA A 46 13.01 -18.53 -9.84
N GLY A 47 13.27 -17.93 -11.01
CA GLY A 47 12.66 -16.67 -11.43
C GLY A 47 11.62 -16.91 -12.51
N LEU A 48 10.41 -16.40 -12.29
CA LEU A 48 9.33 -16.38 -13.27
C LEU A 48 9.08 -14.93 -13.70
N ARG A 49 9.05 -14.69 -15.01
CA ARG A 49 8.59 -13.38 -15.53
C ARG A 49 7.14 -13.21 -15.13
N CYS A 50 6.83 -12.07 -14.55
CA CYS A 50 5.50 -11.88 -14.02
C CYS A 50 4.51 -11.63 -15.15
N VAL A 51 3.32 -12.21 -15.02
CA VAL A 51 2.24 -12.09 -16.01
C VAL A 51 1.17 -11.15 -15.47
N ARG A 52 0.46 -10.44 -16.37
CA ARG A 52 -0.54 -9.43 -16.00
C ARG A 52 -1.78 -10.04 -15.34
N THR A 53 -2.08 -11.30 -15.62
CA THR A 53 -3.22 -12.01 -15.04
C THR A 53 -2.96 -12.35 -13.57
N PRO A 54 -3.78 -11.85 -12.63
CA PRO A 54 -3.68 -12.25 -11.22
C PRO A 54 -3.79 -13.76 -11.08
N ALA A 55 -2.93 -14.34 -10.25
CA ALA A 55 -2.95 -15.77 -9.97
C ALA A 55 -2.37 -16.08 -8.60
N ARG A 56 -2.75 -17.23 -8.06
CA ARG A 56 -2.21 -17.75 -6.79
C ARG A 56 -1.05 -18.71 -7.08
N TYR A 57 0.02 -18.58 -6.32
CA TYR A 57 1.22 -19.38 -6.47
C TYR A 57 1.72 -19.91 -5.12
N TYR A 58 2.41 -21.04 -5.15
CA TYR A 58 3.23 -21.50 -4.03
C TYR A 58 4.55 -22.07 -4.56
N VAL A 59 5.51 -22.23 -3.65
CA VAL A 59 6.81 -22.83 -3.92
C VAL A 59 6.82 -24.25 -3.35
N LEU A 60 7.25 -25.20 -4.16
CA LEU A 60 7.48 -26.58 -3.76
C LEU A 60 8.98 -26.90 -3.90
N ALA A 61 9.62 -27.24 -2.80
CA ALA A 61 10.94 -27.84 -2.75
C ALA A 61 10.79 -29.37 -2.83
N VAL A 62 11.59 -30.02 -3.67
CA VAL A 62 11.63 -31.48 -3.85
C VAL A 62 13.08 -31.92 -3.88
N GLU A 63 13.47 -32.81 -2.96
CA GLU A 63 14.75 -33.52 -3.01
C GLU A 63 14.61 -34.81 -3.84
N GLU A 64 15.74 -35.30 -4.34
CA GLU A 64 15.81 -36.56 -5.11
C GLU A 64 15.37 -37.78 -4.28
N SER A 65 15.57 -37.71 -2.96
CA SER A 65 15.06 -38.69 -1.98
C SER A 65 13.53 -38.75 -1.89
N GLY A 66 12.81 -37.84 -2.55
CA GLY A 66 11.36 -37.71 -2.48
C GLY A 66 10.88 -36.78 -1.35
N ARG A 67 11.78 -36.25 -0.51
CA ARG A 67 11.40 -35.29 0.54
C ARG A 67 10.91 -33.99 -0.09
N THR A 68 9.76 -33.49 0.40
CA THR A 68 9.17 -32.26 -0.11
C THR A 68 8.88 -31.25 0.99
N SER A 69 8.89 -29.96 0.64
CA SER A 69 8.46 -28.86 1.51
C SER A 69 7.72 -27.81 0.70
N ARG A 70 6.60 -27.31 1.22
CA ARG A 70 5.67 -26.43 0.51
C ARG A 70 5.51 -25.11 1.25
N SER A 71 5.58 -23.99 0.53
CA SER A 71 5.28 -22.66 1.08
C SER A 71 3.77 -22.43 1.23
N ARG A 72 3.39 -21.38 1.97
CA ARG A 72 2.03 -20.83 1.88
C ARG A 72 1.74 -20.35 0.45
N THR A 73 0.46 -20.38 0.08
CA THR A 73 -0.03 -19.84 -1.18
C THR A 73 -0.13 -18.32 -1.09
N VAL A 74 0.39 -17.63 -2.10
CA VAL A 74 0.36 -16.16 -2.19
C VAL A 74 -0.33 -15.75 -3.48
N GLY A 75 -1.24 -14.78 -3.40
CA GLY A 75 -1.82 -14.13 -4.57
C GLY A 75 -0.84 -13.12 -5.15
N LEU A 76 -0.48 -13.26 -6.42
CA LEU A 76 0.43 -12.35 -7.11
C LEU A 76 -0.27 -11.77 -8.33
N SER A 77 -0.19 -10.45 -8.47
CA SER A 77 -0.57 -9.71 -9.67
C SER A 77 0.61 -8.85 -10.09
N CYS A 78 0.92 -8.87 -11.39
CA CYS A 78 1.87 -7.94 -11.98
C CYS A 78 1.24 -7.13 -13.09
N ALA A 79 0.02 -6.68 -12.84
CA ALA A 79 -0.43 -5.46 -13.48
C ALA A 79 0.69 -4.41 -13.33
N ARG A 80 0.93 -3.63 -14.39
CA ARG A 80 1.57 -2.32 -14.18
C ARG A 80 0.75 -1.65 -13.07
N VAL A 81 1.40 -0.88 -12.20
CA VAL A 81 0.69 0.16 -11.46
C VAL A 81 0.18 1.13 -12.52
N THR A 82 -0.94 0.78 -13.14
CA THR A 82 -1.79 1.73 -13.81
C THR A 82 -2.37 2.54 -12.65
N PRO A 83 -2.30 3.88 -12.69
CA PRO A 83 -3.04 4.69 -11.73
C PRO A 83 -4.47 4.13 -11.69
N PRO A 84 -5.06 3.89 -10.51
CA PRO A 84 -6.39 3.31 -10.44
C PRO A 84 -7.36 4.26 -11.15
N THR A 85 -7.78 3.88 -12.36
CA THR A 85 -8.93 4.47 -13.02
C THR A 85 -10.16 3.97 -12.28
N THR A 86 -10.88 4.93 -11.68
CA THR A 86 -12.16 4.86 -10.99
C THR A 86 -13.08 3.73 -11.45
N GLY A 87 -13.42 2.80 -10.54
CA GLY A 87 -14.38 1.73 -10.85
C GLY A 87 -14.38 0.50 -9.93
N GLY A 88 -14.35 0.70 -8.62
CA GLY A 88 -14.58 -0.32 -7.59
C GLY A 88 -15.12 0.38 -6.35
N ALA A 89 -16.01 -0.26 -5.57
CA ALA A 89 -16.74 0.34 -4.45
C ALA A 89 -15.95 1.45 -3.72
N SER A 90 -16.45 2.69 -3.77
CA SER A 90 -15.76 3.86 -3.23
C SER A 90 -15.45 3.63 -1.76
N THR A 91 -14.18 3.76 -1.39
CA THR A 91 -13.77 3.77 0.01
C THR A 91 -14.31 5.02 0.71
N VAL A 92 -14.32 5.05 2.05
CA VAL A 92 -14.79 6.25 2.77
C VAL A 92 -13.84 7.43 2.52
N GLU A 93 -12.56 7.13 2.26
CA GLU A 93 -11.51 8.05 1.85
C GLU A 93 -11.80 8.65 0.47
N ASP A 94 -12.26 7.86 -0.50
CA ASP A 94 -12.68 8.39 -1.82
C ASP A 94 -13.85 9.37 -1.69
N ALA A 95 -14.78 9.10 -0.78
CA ALA A 95 -15.88 10.01 -0.50
C ALA A 95 -15.39 11.33 0.12
N VAL A 96 -14.37 11.30 0.99
CA VAL A 96 -13.73 12.51 1.53
C VAL A 96 -13.08 13.33 0.41
N VAL A 97 -12.36 12.68 -0.51
CA VAL A 97 -11.74 13.35 -1.67
C VAL A 97 -12.81 14.01 -2.54
N ALA A 98 -13.90 13.30 -2.84
CA ALA A 98 -14.99 13.83 -3.66
C ALA A 98 -15.67 15.06 -3.01
N LEU A 99 -15.95 14.99 -1.71
CA LEU A 99 -16.55 16.10 -0.97
C LEU A 99 -15.60 17.30 -0.86
N THR A 100 -14.30 17.05 -0.66
CA THR A 100 -13.27 18.09 -0.65
C THR A 100 -13.20 18.80 -2.00
N ASN A 101 -13.20 18.06 -3.10
CA ASN A 101 -13.22 18.63 -4.46
C ASN A 101 -14.51 19.39 -4.77
N LYS A 102 -15.66 18.93 -4.26
CA LYS A 102 -16.93 19.68 -4.35
C LYS A 102 -16.83 21.02 -3.64
N ALA A 103 -16.26 21.07 -2.44
CA ALA A 103 -16.07 22.31 -1.69
C ALA A 103 -15.09 23.27 -2.43
N ARG A 104 -14.00 22.72 -2.97
CA ARG A 104 -13.00 23.46 -3.75
C ARG A 104 -13.55 24.11 -5.02
N ALA A 105 -14.46 23.42 -5.71
CA ALA A 105 -15.11 23.97 -6.90
C ALA A 105 -15.89 25.26 -6.59
N GLY A 106 -16.54 25.34 -5.43
CA GLY A 106 -17.21 26.56 -4.96
C GLY A 106 -16.27 27.73 -4.67
N ASN A 107 -14.96 27.45 -4.48
CA ASN A 107 -13.91 28.45 -4.28
C ASN A 107 -13.10 28.73 -5.57
N GLY A 108 -13.51 28.18 -6.72
CA GLY A 108 -12.80 28.35 -7.98
C GLY A 108 -11.47 27.58 -8.09
N CYS A 109 -11.16 26.70 -7.15
CA CYS A 109 -9.96 25.87 -7.23
C CYS A 109 -10.15 24.70 -8.19
N ARG A 110 -9.05 24.27 -8.83
CA ARG A 110 -9.00 23.01 -9.55
C ARG A 110 -9.19 21.82 -8.60
N PRO A 111 -9.83 20.73 -9.07
CA PRO A 111 -9.93 19.50 -8.28
C PRO A 111 -8.54 18.93 -8.03
N LEU A 112 -8.34 18.40 -6.82
CA LEU A 112 -7.15 17.69 -6.40
C LEU A 112 -7.17 16.27 -6.98
N THR A 113 -6.01 15.80 -7.41
CA THR A 113 -5.80 14.41 -7.81
C THR A 113 -5.50 13.55 -6.58
N HIS A 114 -6.25 12.46 -6.39
CA HIS A 114 -5.95 11.49 -5.34
C HIS A 114 -4.62 10.79 -5.65
N ASP A 115 -3.62 10.99 -4.79
CA ASP A 115 -2.29 10.41 -4.94
C ASP A 115 -2.06 9.27 -3.94
N PRO A 116 -1.67 8.06 -4.40
CA PRO A 116 -1.50 6.90 -3.54
C PRO A 116 -0.36 7.03 -2.52
N LYS A 117 0.62 7.92 -2.76
CA LYS A 117 1.73 8.17 -1.83
C LYS A 117 1.28 9.06 -0.68
N LEU A 118 0.49 10.10 -0.99
CA LEU A 118 -0.16 10.91 0.05
C LEU A 118 -1.15 10.07 0.86
N HIS A 119 -1.93 9.20 0.20
CA HIS A 119 -2.81 8.27 0.91
C HIS A 119 -2.04 7.38 1.89
N LEU A 120 -0.89 6.82 1.46
CA LEU A 120 -0.04 6.01 2.33
C LEU A 120 0.51 6.79 3.53
N ALA A 121 0.88 8.06 3.34
CA ALA A 121 1.35 8.92 4.43
C ALA A 121 0.24 9.17 5.46
N ALA A 122 -0.94 9.58 4.97
CA ALA A 122 -2.11 9.86 5.79
C ALA A 122 -2.62 8.61 6.53
N GLU A 123 -2.67 7.45 5.86
CA GLU A 123 -3.11 6.18 6.46
C GLU A 123 -2.19 5.77 7.62
N ARG A 124 -0.88 5.87 7.42
CA ARG A 124 0.12 5.57 8.45
C ARG A 124 0.02 6.52 9.63
N HIS A 125 -0.22 7.80 9.40
CA HIS A 125 -0.36 8.78 10.47
C HIS A 125 -1.64 8.52 11.30
N SER A 126 -2.78 8.30 10.65
CA SER A 126 -4.02 7.90 11.33
C SER A 126 -3.85 6.62 12.15
N ALA A 127 -3.16 5.61 11.60
CA ALA A 127 -2.87 4.39 12.33
C ALA A 127 -1.91 4.60 13.51
N ALA A 128 -0.91 5.49 13.37
CA ALA A 128 0.03 5.83 14.43
C ALA A 128 -0.65 6.56 15.59
N MET A 129 -1.52 7.55 15.30
CA MET A 129 -2.30 8.27 16.31
C MET A 129 -3.10 7.31 17.20
N VAL A 130 -3.76 6.32 16.58
CA VAL A 130 -4.46 5.25 17.30
C VAL A 130 -3.50 4.38 18.11
N ALA A 131 -2.45 3.86 17.47
CA ALA A 131 -1.57 2.86 18.05
C ALA A 131 -0.74 3.40 19.22
N GLN A 132 -0.38 4.68 19.16
CA GLN A 132 0.50 5.34 20.13
C GLN A 132 -0.25 6.30 21.06
N GLY A 133 -1.55 6.52 20.83
CA GLY A 133 -2.40 7.30 21.74
C GLY A 133 -2.09 8.80 21.73
N PHE A 134 -1.88 9.39 20.54
CA PHE A 134 -1.67 10.83 20.37
C PHE A 134 -2.61 11.42 19.31
N PHE A 135 -2.77 12.74 19.33
CA PHE A 135 -3.53 13.49 18.33
C PHE A 135 -2.82 14.81 18.05
N ASP A 136 -1.86 14.77 17.13
CA ASP A 136 -1.00 15.90 16.76
C ASP A 136 -0.49 15.71 15.32
N HIS A 137 -0.24 16.81 14.61
CA HIS A 137 0.39 16.81 13.30
C HIS A 137 1.81 16.24 13.32
N THR A 138 2.53 16.44 14.43
CA THR A 138 3.87 15.91 14.64
C THR A 138 3.80 14.60 15.43
N ALA A 139 4.38 13.53 14.88
CA ALA A 139 4.39 12.26 15.59
C ALA A 139 5.38 12.28 16.77
N PRO A 140 5.26 11.37 17.76
CA PRO A 140 6.16 11.33 18.93
C PRO A 140 7.64 11.12 18.59
N ASP A 141 7.96 10.59 17.41
CA ASP A 141 9.32 10.46 16.88
C ASP A 141 9.87 11.76 16.25
N GLY A 142 9.09 12.84 16.29
CA GLY A 142 9.43 14.15 15.74
C GLY A 142 9.12 14.32 14.26
N THR A 143 8.57 13.31 13.57
CA THR A 143 8.27 13.43 12.14
C THR A 143 7.06 14.32 11.88
N ASP A 144 7.25 15.32 11.02
CA ASP A 144 6.19 16.22 10.56
C ASP A 144 5.46 15.65 9.32
N PRO A 145 4.35 16.27 8.84
CA PRO A 145 3.65 15.79 7.66
C PRO A 145 4.52 15.77 6.40
N GLY A 146 5.38 16.77 6.23
CA GLY A 146 6.31 16.85 5.10
C GLY A 146 7.31 15.69 5.07
N ASP A 147 7.83 15.27 6.22
CA ASP A 147 8.71 14.11 6.37
C ASP A 147 7.99 12.82 6.03
N ARG A 148 6.75 12.65 6.52
CA ARG A 148 5.93 11.47 6.19
C ARG A 148 5.60 11.39 4.71
N ILE A 149 5.24 12.51 4.09
CA ILE A 149 4.96 12.62 2.65
C ILE A 149 6.22 12.28 1.82
N ARG A 150 7.39 12.81 2.20
CA ARG A 150 8.67 12.47 1.56
C ARG A 150 9.02 10.99 1.71
N ALA A 151 8.85 10.43 2.90
CA ALA A 151 9.10 9.02 3.18
C ALA A 151 8.16 8.08 2.42
N ALA A 152 6.94 8.53 2.08
CA ALA A 152 6.03 7.81 1.19
C ALA A 152 6.41 7.93 -0.30
N GLY A 153 7.41 8.74 -0.64
CA GLY A 153 7.96 8.87 -2.00
C GLY A 153 7.30 9.96 -2.85
N PHE A 154 6.53 10.87 -2.26
CA PHE A 154 6.05 12.06 -2.98
C PHE A 154 7.16 13.12 -3.00
N THR A 155 7.97 13.05 -4.05
CA THR A 155 9.14 13.94 -4.26
C THR A 155 9.25 14.30 -5.74
N PRO A 156 9.73 15.51 -6.09
CA PRO A 156 9.99 16.65 -5.19
C PRO A 156 8.69 17.20 -4.59
N ILE A 157 8.77 17.92 -3.47
CA ILE A 157 7.62 18.58 -2.82
C ILE A 157 7.89 20.07 -2.72
N ARG A 158 7.01 20.88 -3.30
CA ARG A 158 7.10 22.35 -3.29
C ARG A 158 6.31 22.96 -2.15
N THR A 159 5.15 22.39 -1.86
CA THR A 159 4.29 22.80 -0.74
C THR A 159 3.45 21.63 -0.28
N TRP A 160 3.07 21.65 1.00
CA TRP A 160 2.23 20.65 1.64
C TRP A 160 1.33 21.27 2.71
N GLY A 161 0.32 20.52 3.11
CA GLY A 161 -0.56 20.86 4.23
C GLY A 161 -1.25 19.61 4.74
N GLU A 162 -1.72 19.63 5.99
CA GLU A 162 -2.40 18.50 6.61
C GLU A 162 -3.62 18.99 7.40
N ASN A 163 -4.70 18.22 7.33
CA ASN A 163 -5.81 18.30 8.26
C ASN A 163 -5.94 16.96 9.01
N ILE A 164 -6.09 17.00 10.33
CA ILE A 164 -6.39 15.81 11.14
C ILE A 164 -7.74 15.96 11.83
N ALA A 165 -8.41 14.84 12.12
CA ALA A 165 -9.64 14.83 12.89
C ALA A 165 -9.79 13.53 13.69
N MET A 166 -10.58 13.58 14.76
CA MET A 166 -10.90 12.44 15.61
C MET A 166 -12.37 12.49 16.01
N GLY A 167 -13.07 11.37 15.85
CA GLY A 167 -14.45 11.18 16.36
C GLY A 167 -15.54 11.13 15.28
N GLN A 168 -15.28 11.67 14.08
CA GLN A 168 -16.25 11.70 12.98
C GLN A 168 -16.39 10.33 12.33
N ARG A 169 -17.61 9.82 12.14
CA ARG A 169 -17.84 8.45 11.67
C ARG A 169 -18.02 8.32 10.16
N THR A 170 -18.21 9.44 9.47
CA THR A 170 -18.51 9.48 8.04
C THR A 170 -17.67 10.53 7.32
N ALA A 171 -17.47 10.32 6.02
CA ALA A 171 -16.81 11.29 5.15
C ALA A 171 -17.46 12.68 5.19
N ALA A 172 -18.79 12.74 5.24
CA ALA A 172 -19.53 13.99 5.34
C ALA A 172 -19.26 14.72 6.67
N GLN A 173 -19.24 14.00 7.79
CA GLN A 173 -18.96 14.58 9.10
C GLN A 173 -17.55 15.14 9.19
N VAL A 174 -16.55 14.41 8.70
CA VAL A 174 -15.15 14.87 8.78
C VAL A 174 -14.88 16.07 7.86
N VAL A 175 -15.38 16.04 6.62
CA VAL A 175 -15.20 17.16 5.69
C VAL A 175 -15.92 18.40 6.20
N GLN A 176 -17.13 18.26 6.74
CA GLN A 176 -17.83 19.39 7.35
C GLN A 176 -17.05 19.95 8.55
N GLY A 177 -16.53 19.09 9.44
CA GLY A 177 -15.71 19.51 10.57
C GLY A 177 -14.45 20.28 10.16
N TRP A 178 -13.81 19.89 9.06
CA TRP A 178 -12.69 20.66 8.50
C TRP A 178 -13.13 21.98 7.86
N LEU A 179 -14.28 22.02 7.18
CA LEU A 179 -14.80 23.25 6.58
C LEU A 179 -15.25 24.28 7.62
N ASP A 180 -15.74 23.84 8.77
CA ASP A 180 -16.19 24.70 9.87
C ASP A 180 -15.01 25.27 10.68
N SER A 181 -13.81 24.66 10.58
CA SER A 181 -12.59 25.15 11.21
C SER A 181 -11.82 26.07 10.26
N PRO A 182 -11.57 27.36 10.60
CA PRO A 182 -10.86 28.29 9.72
C PRO A 182 -9.49 27.80 9.24
N GLY A 183 -8.70 27.17 10.11
CA GLY A 183 -7.38 26.64 9.77
C GLY A 183 -7.46 25.47 8.79
N HIS A 184 -8.32 24.49 9.07
CA HIS A 184 -8.49 23.33 8.18
C HIS A 184 -9.14 23.71 6.84
N ARG A 185 -10.09 24.65 6.88
CA ARG A 185 -10.71 25.21 5.68
C ARG A 185 -9.69 25.93 4.81
N ALA A 186 -8.74 26.67 5.39
CA ALA A 186 -7.68 27.32 4.64
C ALA A 186 -6.86 26.31 3.82
N ASN A 187 -6.55 25.13 4.38
CA ASN A 187 -5.89 24.06 3.63
C ASN A 187 -6.75 23.55 2.46
N ILE A 188 -8.04 23.27 2.70
CA ILE A 188 -8.97 22.79 1.65
C ILE A 188 -9.08 23.82 0.51
N MET A 189 -9.16 25.12 0.85
CA MET A 189 -9.37 26.20 -0.10
C MET A 189 -8.07 26.71 -0.75
N ASN A 190 -6.91 26.19 -0.36
CA ASN A 190 -5.65 26.57 -0.96
C ASN A 190 -5.52 25.99 -2.38
N CYS A 191 -5.71 26.84 -3.40
CA CYS A 191 -5.66 26.42 -4.79
C CYS A 191 -4.24 26.08 -5.29
N SER A 192 -3.19 26.30 -4.48
CA SER A 192 -1.81 25.93 -4.84
C SER A 192 -1.54 24.42 -4.72
N PHE A 193 -2.36 23.70 -3.96
CA PHE A 193 -2.32 22.24 -3.90
C PHE A 193 -2.93 21.62 -5.15
N THR A 194 -2.31 20.53 -5.60
CA THR A 194 -2.72 19.78 -6.80
C THR A 194 -3.03 18.32 -6.50
N HIS A 195 -2.53 17.79 -5.39
CA HIS A 195 -2.71 16.40 -4.97
C HIS A 195 -3.29 16.33 -3.55
N ILE A 196 -3.98 15.22 -3.29
CA ILE A 196 -4.57 14.89 -1.99
C ILE A 196 -4.35 13.41 -1.67
N GLY A 197 -4.19 13.07 -0.40
CA GLY A 197 -4.32 11.72 0.12
C GLY A 197 -5.12 11.73 1.42
N VAL A 198 -5.96 10.73 1.64
CA VAL A 198 -6.79 10.63 2.85
C VAL A 198 -6.61 9.27 3.48
N GLY A 199 -6.37 9.23 4.79
CA GLY A 199 -6.24 8.00 5.56
C GLY A 199 -7.20 7.98 6.75
N HIS A 200 -7.84 6.82 6.97
CA HIS A 200 -8.78 6.63 8.07
C HIS A 200 -8.44 5.36 8.86
N ALA A 201 -8.30 5.49 10.18
CA ALA A 201 -8.16 4.34 11.06
C ALA A 201 -9.53 3.88 11.56
N ALA A 202 -9.91 2.62 11.31
CA ALA A 202 -11.21 2.10 11.73
C ALA A 202 -11.36 1.94 13.26
N LYS A 203 -10.24 1.79 13.98
CA LYS A 203 -10.22 1.65 15.45
C LYS A 203 -10.01 3.02 16.08
N GLY A 204 -11.10 3.70 16.41
CA GLY A 204 -11.09 5.13 16.74
C GLY A 204 -11.02 5.91 15.44
N PRO A 205 -12.04 6.67 15.05
CA PRO A 205 -12.10 7.26 13.72
C PRO A 205 -11.17 8.47 13.62
N TYR A 206 -9.88 8.18 13.52
CA TYR A 206 -8.82 9.15 13.25
C TYR A 206 -8.70 9.31 11.74
N TRP A 207 -8.68 10.56 11.32
CA TRP A 207 -8.60 10.96 9.93
C TRP A 207 -7.38 11.83 9.73
N THR A 208 -6.71 11.61 8.61
CA THR A 208 -5.64 12.46 8.12
C THR A 208 -5.94 12.78 6.67
N GLN A 209 -5.82 14.05 6.28
CA GLN A 209 -5.96 14.55 4.92
C GLN A 209 -4.72 15.36 4.59
N ASP A 210 -3.88 14.78 3.74
CA ASP A 210 -2.63 15.38 3.26
C ASP A 210 -2.86 16.04 1.91
N PHE A 211 -2.30 17.24 1.75
CA PHE A 211 -2.27 18.00 0.51
C PHE A 211 -0.83 18.20 0.07
N ALA A 212 -0.58 18.18 -1.24
CA ALA A 212 0.75 18.53 -1.75
C ALA A 212 0.71 19.07 -3.18
N ALA A 213 1.83 19.66 -3.59
CA ALA A 213 2.17 19.93 -4.98
C ALA A 213 3.66 19.71 -5.24
N HIS A 214 3.98 19.29 -6.46
CA HIS A 214 5.33 19.31 -7.01
C HIS A 214 5.83 20.74 -7.25
#